data_AF-A0A7C3AWM2-F1
#
_entry.id   AF-A0A7C3AWM2-F1
#
_cell.length_a   1.000
_cell.length_b   1.000
_cell.length_c   1.000
_cell.angle_alpha   90.00
_cell.angle_beta   90.00
_cell.angle_gamma   90.00
#
_symmetry.space_group_name_H-M   'P 1'
#
loop_
_entity.id
_entity.type
_entity.pdbx_description
1 polymer ?
#
loop_
_entity_poly.entity_id
_entity_poly.type
_entity_poly.pdbx_seq_one_letter_code
_entity_poly.pdbx_strand_id
1 'polypeptide(L)'
;GEYKKGVFASEDWAAKTRKGGIFLHAGCRQDFLQSSHGDYRTTCSLLVALSANGKTTTTGRALARKGKEKSWLVQDDGGTLMPDGSFYGFELGGLYVKTENVNPGEQEEIYYGLLRPDTFGENIFVDENDDFNFYDLASTSNGRAIIQRRDFMHASPFIDVEKVDNLILITRQPSMPALAKLNLRQAVAFMVLGQAMESSAGDPTRAGRLRTEFFYDPFVAGSQAEHANIFYEILKGLPNLQYYILNTGAIAQGNSYLDIKLEHTLGILDSLFRGGLEDWVDSPTGFQVPAAVRAVDDIYFHPERLWSSIEFEDEMIEVTKFRRSAIEKIGDALHPDIRNVFK
;
A
#
# COMPACT_ATOMS: atom_id res chain seq x y z
N GLY A 1 -2.92 20.47 1.52
CA GLY A 1 -3.49 19.28 2.19
C GLY A 1 -5.02 19.28 2.26
N GLU A 2 -5.61 20.18 3.05
CA GLU A 2 -7.04 20.16 3.41
C GLU A 2 -8.00 20.09 2.21
N TYR A 3 -7.79 20.94 1.19
CA TYR A 3 -8.64 20.94 -0.01
C TYR A 3 -8.67 19.56 -0.69
N LYS A 4 -7.49 18.96 -0.93
CA LYS A 4 -7.37 17.62 -1.54
C LYS A 4 -8.17 16.58 -0.75
N LYS A 5 -8.05 16.59 0.57
CA LYS A 5 -8.70 15.57 1.43
C LYS A 5 -10.19 15.82 1.64
N GLY A 6 -10.64 17.07 1.66
CA GLY A 6 -12.07 17.40 1.63
C GLY A 6 -12.75 16.93 0.34
N VAL A 7 -12.05 17.01 -0.80
CA VAL A 7 -12.55 16.44 -2.05
C VAL A 7 -12.59 14.91 -1.99
N PHE A 8 -11.59 14.24 -1.44
CA PHE A 8 -11.61 12.78 -1.26
C PHE A 8 -12.80 12.31 -0.42
N ALA A 9 -13.08 12.97 0.71
CA ALA A 9 -14.26 12.66 1.54
C ALA A 9 -15.57 12.83 0.76
N SER A 10 -15.65 13.87 -0.07
CA SER A 10 -16.83 14.13 -0.92
C SER A 10 -17.00 13.07 -2.00
N GLU A 11 -15.89 12.63 -2.60
CA GLU A 11 -15.89 11.57 -3.61
C GLU A 11 -16.17 10.19 -3.02
N ASP A 12 -15.69 9.88 -1.81
CA ASP A 12 -16.09 8.67 -1.09
C ASP A 12 -17.61 8.61 -0.91
N TRP A 13 -18.22 9.70 -0.44
CA TRP A 13 -19.67 9.78 -0.34
C TRP A 13 -20.37 9.61 -1.69
N ALA A 14 -19.91 10.32 -2.72
CA ALA A 14 -20.53 10.27 -4.05
C ALA A 14 -20.38 8.89 -4.71
N ALA A 15 -19.22 8.24 -4.58
CA ALA A 15 -18.91 6.94 -5.13
C ALA A 15 -19.95 5.90 -4.68
N LYS A 16 -20.15 5.78 -3.37
CA LYS A 16 -21.02 4.75 -2.79
C LYS A 16 -22.50 5.08 -2.85
N THR A 17 -22.88 6.36 -2.83
CA THR A 17 -24.30 6.75 -2.82
C THR A 17 -24.89 7.05 -4.20
N ARG A 18 -24.06 7.38 -5.20
CA ARG A 18 -24.54 7.83 -6.52
C ARG A 18 -23.90 7.10 -7.70
N LYS A 19 -22.64 6.68 -7.59
CA LYS A 19 -21.90 6.07 -8.71
C LYS A 19 -21.90 4.54 -8.67
N GLY A 20 -22.23 3.93 -7.53
CA GLY A 20 -22.25 2.47 -7.36
C GLY A 20 -20.86 1.84 -7.21
N GLY A 21 -19.85 2.64 -6.90
CA GLY A 21 -18.47 2.19 -6.63
C GLY A 21 -18.05 2.52 -5.20
N ILE A 22 -16.76 2.40 -4.93
CA ILE A 22 -16.17 2.74 -3.64
C ILE A 22 -14.85 3.49 -3.84
N PHE A 23 -14.71 4.63 -3.17
CA PHE A 23 -13.46 5.36 -3.18
C PHE A 23 -12.45 4.64 -2.29
N LEU A 24 -11.21 4.52 -2.78
CA LEU A 24 -10.10 3.93 -2.06
C LEU A 24 -8.93 4.92 -2.05
N HIS A 25 -8.33 5.14 -0.88
CA HIS A 25 -7.05 5.84 -0.73
C HIS A 25 -5.89 4.94 -1.19
N ALA A 26 -5.88 4.61 -2.47
CA ALA A 26 -4.96 3.65 -3.09
C ALA A 26 -4.07 4.31 -4.14
N GLY A 27 -2.81 3.89 -4.18
CA GLY A 27 -1.99 4.02 -5.38
C GLY A 27 -2.45 3.00 -6.42
N CYS A 28 -2.35 3.35 -7.69
CA CYS A 28 -2.62 2.46 -8.81
C CYS A 28 -1.42 2.47 -9.74
N ARG A 29 -0.95 1.28 -10.10
CA ARG A 29 0.11 1.09 -11.10
C ARG A 29 -0.31 0.08 -12.15
N GLN A 30 0.22 0.26 -13.36
CA GLN A 30 0.05 -0.66 -14.47
C GLN A 30 1.42 -1.12 -14.99
N ASP A 31 1.61 -2.42 -15.10
CA ASP A 31 2.86 -3.04 -15.50
C ASP A 31 2.62 -3.98 -16.68
N PHE A 32 3.19 -3.63 -17.84
CA PHE A 32 3.30 -4.51 -19.00
C PHE A 32 4.67 -5.18 -18.96
N LEU A 33 4.73 -6.40 -18.43
CA LEU A 33 5.99 -7.13 -18.18
C LEU A 33 6.01 -8.47 -18.92
N GLN A 34 7.22 -8.94 -19.24
CA GLN A 34 7.40 -10.33 -19.66
C GLN A 34 7.27 -11.26 -18.44
N SER A 35 6.36 -12.21 -18.50
CA SER A 35 6.12 -13.20 -17.46
C SER A 35 7.33 -14.15 -17.28
N SER A 36 7.30 -14.93 -16.21
CA SER A 36 8.20 -16.06 -15.99
C SER A 36 8.18 -17.10 -17.12
N HIS A 37 7.07 -17.20 -17.86
CA HIS A 37 6.86 -18.14 -18.98
C HIS A 37 7.15 -17.53 -20.36
N GLY A 38 7.55 -16.26 -20.41
CA GLY A 38 8.02 -15.58 -21.62
C GLY A 38 6.95 -14.81 -22.40
N ASP A 39 5.66 -14.94 -22.06
CA ASP A 39 4.59 -14.12 -22.62
C ASP A 39 4.51 -12.74 -21.94
N TYR A 40 4.08 -11.71 -22.67
CA TYR A 40 3.90 -10.38 -22.09
C TYR A 40 2.49 -10.21 -21.56
N ARG A 41 2.36 -9.66 -20.34
CA ARG A 41 1.08 -9.41 -19.69
C ARG A 41 1.03 -8.01 -19.12
N THR A 42 -0.14 -7.37 -19.25
CA THR A 42 -0.46 -6.17 -18.50
C THR A 42 -1.12 -6.59 -17.19
N THR A 43 -0.62 -6.04 -16.08
CA THR A 43 -1.22 -6.20 -14.76
C THR A 43 -1.49 -4.83 -14.16
N CYS A 44 -2.65 -4.66 -13.55
CA CYS A 44 -3.02 -3.45 -12.82
C CYS A 44 -3.14 -3.77 -11.32
N SER A 45 -2.45 -3.00 -10.49
CA SER A 45 -2.40 -3.27 -9.05
C SER A 45 -2.76 -2.03 -8.26
N LEU A 46 -3.65 -2.19 -7.28
CA LEU A 46 -3.95 -1.20 -6.26
C LEU A 46 -3.07 -1.46 -5.03
N LEU A 47 -2.44 -0.40 -4.51
CA LEU A 47 -1.60 -0.44 -3.33
C LEU A 47 -2.19 0.48 -2.26
N VAL A 48 -2.55 -0.08 -1.11
CA VAL A 48 -3.17 0.65 0.01
C VAL A 48 -2.23 0.59 1.21
N ALA A 49 -2.01 1.72 1.87
CA ALA A 49 -1.11 1.79 3.02
C ALA A 49 -1.45 2.98 3.92
N LEU A 50 -1.04 2.91 5.19
CA LEU A 50 -0.92 4.11 6.02
C LEU A 50 0.18 5.02 5.46
N SER A 51 0.08 6.30 5.82
CA SER A 51 1.13 7.27 5.47
C SER A 51 2.50 6.80 5.94
N ALA A 52 3.53 7.06 5.13
CA ALA A 52 4.92 6.68 5.40
C ALA A 52 5.21 5.16 5.50
N ASN A 53 4.33 4.30 4.96
CA ASN A 53 4.60 2.85 4.84
C ASN A 53 5.13 2.42 3.46
N GLY A 54 5.46 3.37 2.57
CA GLY A 54 6.08 3.09 1.27
C GLY A 54 5.10 2.93 0.10
N LYS A 55 3.85 3.39 0.20
CA LYS A 55 2.87 3.37 -0.90
C LYS A 55 3.37 4.06 -2.17
N THR A 56 3.78 5.33 -2.06
CA THR A 56 4.28 6.11 -3.20
C THR A 56 5.52 5.48 -3.81
N THR A 57 6.47 5.03 -2.99
CA THR A 57 7.67 4.35 -3.46
C THR A 57 7.34 3.07 -4.23
N THR A 58 6.50 2.20 -3.68
CA THR A 58 6.13 0.92 -4.31
C THR A 58 5.18 1.08 -5.49
N THR A 59 4.46 2.19 -5.58
CA THR A 59 3.58 2.49 -6.73
C THR A 59 4.35 3.19 -7.85
N GLY A 60 5.29 4.08 -7.51
CA GLY A 60 6.03 4.92 -8.45
C GLY A 60 7.24 4.24 -9.10
N ARG A 61 7.89 3.29 -8.41
CA ARG A 61 9.10 2.62 -8.92
C ARG A 61 8.82 1.75 -10.14
N ALA A 62 9.57 1.97 -11.21
CA ALA A 62 9.50 1.12 -12.40
C ALA A 62 10.11 -0.27 -12.15
N LEU A 63 9.43 -1.31 -12.65
CA LEU A 63 9.91 -2.70 -12.64
C LEU A 63 10.31 -3.20 -14.03
N ALA A 64 9.85 -2.49 -15.07
CA ALA A 64 10.23 -2.71 -16.45
C ALA A 64 11.74 -2.53 -16.64
N ARG A 65 12.39 -3.56 -17.18
CA ARG A 65 13.86 -3.61 -17.36
C ARG A 65 14.30 -4.19 -18.71
N LYS A 66 13.38 -4.70 -19.52
CA LYS A 66 13.70 -5.41 -20.78
C LYS A 66 12.81 -4.96 -21.93
N GLY A 67 13.38 -4.92 -23.14
CA GLY A 67 12.65 -4.98 -24.40
C GLY A 67 11.44 -4.05 -24.50
N LYS A 68 10.24 -4.63 -24.51
CA LYS A 68 8.96 -3.91 -24.68
C LYS A 68 8.26 -3.57 -23.36
N GLU A 69 8.89 -3.85 -22.22
CA GLU A 69 8.28 -3.69 -20.91
C GLU A 69 7.97 -2.23 -20.59
N LYS A 70 6.89 -1.99 -19.84
CA LYS A 70 6.50 -0.67 -19.36
C LYS A 70 5.94 -0.77 -17.95
N SER A 71 6.33 0.16 -17.09
CA SER A 71 5.76 0.35 -15.76
C SER A 71 5.22 1.77 -15.68
N TRP A 72 3.98 1.91 -15.22
CA TRP A 72 3.29 3.19 -15.15
C TRP A 72 2.71 3.42 -13.76
N LEU A 73 2.98 4.61 -13.22
CA LEU A 73 2.21 5.21 -12.14
C LEU A 73 0.90 5.77 -12.71
N VAL A 74 -0.23 5.14 -12.38
CA VAL A 74 -1.57 5.57 -12.78
C VAL A 74 -2.12 6.59 -11.79
N GLN A 75 -2.08 6.28 -10.50
CA GLN A 75 -2.44 7.19 -9.41
C GLN A 75 -1.51 6.94 -8.22
N ASP A 76 -1.20 7.98 -7.44
CA ASP A 76 -0.45 7.81 -6.19
C ASP A 76 -1.36 7.75 -4.96
N ASP A 77 -2.52 8.43 -5.01
CA ASP A 77 -3.28 8.67 -3.78
C ASP A 77 -4.75 8.26 -3.78
N GLY A 78 -5.49 8.24 -4.89
CA GLY A 78 -6.86 7.74 -4.78
C GLY A 78 -7.68 7.68 -6.07
N GLY A 79 -8.78 6.94 -5.96
CA GLY A 79 -9.73 6.73 -7.04
C GLY A 79 -10.88 5.84 -6.61
N THR A 80 -11.83 5.64 -7.52
CA THR A 80 -13.03 4.83 -7.29
C THR A 80 -12.88 3.47 -7.95
N LEU A 81 -12.96 2.40 -7.15
CA LEU A 81 -13.11 1.02 -7.65
C LEU A 81 -14.59 0.74 -7.95
N MET A 82 -14.86 0.20 -9.14
CA MET A 82 -16.21 -0.10 -9.61
C MET A 82 -16.51 -1.61 -9.56
N PRO A 83 -17.80 -2.01 -9.57
CA PRO A 83 -18.21 -3.42 -9.55
C PRO A 83 -17.75 -4.25 -10.76
N ASP A 84 -17.40 -3.61 -11.87
CA ASP A 84 -16.84 -4.28 -13.07
C ASP A 84 -15.31 -4.47 -12.99
N GLY A 85 -14.68 -3.94 -11.93
CA GLY A 85 -13.24 -4.03 -11.69
C GLY A 85 -12.44 -2.86 -12.25
N SER A 86 -13.09 -1.91 -12.93
CA SER A 86 -12.44 -0.67 -13.36
C SER A 86 -12.11 0.23 -12.17
N PHE A 87 -11.06 1.02 -12.32
CA PHE A 87 -10.62 1.99 -11.31
C PHE A 87 -10.44 3.36 -11.94
N TYR A 88 -11.18 4.34 -11.42
CA TYR A 88 -11.17 5.72 -11.92
C TYR A 88 -10.37 6.61 -10.97
N GLY A 89 -9.22 7.08 -11.43
CA GLY A 89 -8.35 7.95 -10.66
C GLY A 89 -8.94 9.35 -10.47
N PHE A 90 -8.48 10.06 -9.44
CA PHE A 90 -9.00 11.40 -9.15
C PHE A 90 -8.04 12.52 -9.51
N GLU A 91 -6.73 12.32 -9.33
CA GLU A 91 -5.74 13.39 -9.50
C GLU A 91 -5.16 13.42 -10.91
N LEU A 92 -5.71 14.30 -11.76
CA LEU A 92 -5.31 14.42 -13.16
C LEU A 92 -4.00 15.20 -13.38
N GLY A 93 -3.68 16.18 -12.53
CA GLY A 93 -2.65 17.18 -12.82
C GLY A 93 -1.28 16.91 -12.20
N GLY A 94 -1.25 16.45 -10.95
CA GLY A 94 0.00 16.35 -10.20
C GLY A 94 -0.06 15.37 -9.04
N LEU A 95 1.11 15.12 -8.45
CA LEU A 95 1.34 14.20 -7.35
C LEU A 95 1.68 15.02 -6.11
N TYR A 96 0.91 14.82 -5.02
CA TYR A 96 1.13 15.53 -3.75
C TYR A 96 2.07 14.73 -2.83
N VAL A 97 3.36 14.83 -3.11
CA VAL A 97 4.40 14.00 -2.52
C VAL A 97 4.92 14.53 -1.18
N LYS A 98 5.42 13.62 -0.36
CA LYS A 98 6.26 13.91 0.81
C LYS A 98 7.68 14.26 0.36
N THR A 99 8.32 15.18 1.08
CA THR A 99 9.64 15.72 0.69
C THR A 99 10.71 15.48 1.74
N GLU A 100 10.34 14.96 2.91
CA GLU A 100 11.29 14.60 3.95
C GLU A 100 12.20 13.44 3.52
N ASN A 101 13.51 13.62 3.72
CA ASN A 101 14.56 12.64 3.42
C ASN A 101 14.60 12.13 1.96
N VAL A 102 13.99 12.87 1.02
CA VAL A 102 14.01 12.51 -0.40
C VAL A 102 15.45 12.49 -0.89
N ASN A 103 15.84 11.37 -1.48
CA ASN A 103 17.17 11.16 -2.03
C ASN A 103 17.10 10.39 -3.36
N PRO A 104 18.05 10.62 -4.28
CA PRO A 104 18.03 9.97 -5.59
C PRO A 104 18.31 8.46 -5.54
N GLY A 105 18.84 7.92 -4.44
CA GLY A 105 19.07 6.47 -4.29
C GLY A 105 17.76 5.70 -4.11
N GLU A 106 16.87 6.20 -3.26
CA GLU A 106 15.63 5.51 -2.86
C GLU A 106 14.36 6.08 -3.52
N GLN A 107 14.38 7.34 -3.94
CA GLN A 107 13.21 8.06 -4.45
C GLN A 107 13.55 8.89 -5.69
N GLU A 108 14.24 8.29 -6.67
CA GLU A 108 14.71 8.99 -7.88
C GLU A 108 13.60 9.75 -8.61
N GLU A 109 12.41 9.14 -8.78
CA GLU A 109 11.31 9.75 -9.53
C GLU A 109 10.77 11.01 -8.82
N ILE A 110 10.71 10.96 -7.49
CA ILE A 110 10.31 12.11 -6.67
C ILE A 110 11.42 13.15 -6.71
N TYR A 111 12.67 12.76 -6.44
CA TYR A 111 13.82 13.66 -6.38
C TYR A 111 13.94 14.51 -7.66
N TYR A 112 13.97 13.86 -8.83
CA TYR A 112 14.09 14.60 -10.09
C TYR A 112 12.83 15.38 -10.46
N GLY A 113 11.64 14.91 -10.04
CA GLY A 113 10.42 15.68 -10.18
C GLY A 113 10.42 16.95 -9.32
N LEU A 114 11.04 16.93 -8.14
CA LEU A 114 11.16 18.10 -7.28
C LEU A 114 12.02 19.21 -7.90
N LEU A 115 13.02 18.85 -8.71
CA LEU A 115 13.92 19.80 -9.37
C LEU A 115 13.33 20.46 -10.63
N ARG A 116 12.04 20.25 -10.91
CA ARG A 116 11.38 20.78 -12.11
C ARG A 116 10.84 22.19 -11.85
N PRO A 117 10.95 23.13 -12.81
CA PRO A 117 10.57 24.53 -12.60
C PRO A 117 9.10 24.74 -12.18
N ASP A 118 8.20 23.85 -12.58
CA ASP A 118 6.77 23.93 -12.30
C ASP A 118 6.37 23.24 -10.99
N THR A 119 7.33 22.70 -10.23
CA THR A 119 7.06 22.06 -8.95
C THR A 119 6.74 23.11 -7.89
N PHE A 120 5.62 22.93 -7.21
CA PHE A 120 5.21 23.77 -6.09
C PHE A 120 5.59 23.10 -4.77
N GLY A 121 6.53 23.69 -4.02
CA GLY A 121 6.93 23.24 -2.69
C GLY A 121 6.16 23.92 -1.56
N GLU A 122 5.84 23.17 -0.51
CA GLU A 122 5.16 23.61 0.71
C GLU A 122 6.00 23.17 1.92
N ASN A 123 6.57 24.14 2.65
CA ASN A 123 7.39 23.90 3.85
C ASN A 123 8.65 23.05 3.62
N ILE A 124 9.32 23.22 2.47
CA ILE A 124 10.64 22.65 2.18
C ILE A 124 11.69 23.70 2.54
N PHE A 125 12.76 23.32 3.24
CA PHE A 125 13.87 24.23 3.51
C PHE A 125 14.64 24.50 2.22
N VAL A 126 15.01 25.77 2.02
CA VAL A 126 15.88 26.23 0.94
C VAL A 126 17.13 26.81 1.58
N ASP A 127 18.29 26.36 1.15
CA ASP A 127 19.57 26.78 1.70
C ASP A 127 20.07 28.11 1.10
N GLU A 128 21.26 28.51 1.51
CA GLU A 128 21.91 29.76 1.07
C GLU A 128 22.31 29.78 -0.42
N ASN A 129 22.27 28.64 -1.11
CA ASN A 129 22.53 28.51 -2.54
C ASN A 129 21.24 28.40 -3.37
N ASP A 130 20.08 28.66 -2.76
CA ASP A 130 18.75 28.46 -3.35
C ASP A 130 18.43 26.97 -3.67
N ASP A 131 19.13 26.02 -3.04
CA ASP A 131 18.90 24.58 -3.21
C ASP A 131 17.95 24.03 -2.14
N PHE A 132 17.13 23.04 -2.52
CA PHE A 132 16.30 22.32 -1.56
C PHE A 132 17.14 21.47 -0.61
N ASN A 133 16.95 21.63 0.69
CA ASN A 133 17.50 20.71 1.69
C ASN A 133 16.39 19.80 2.24
N PHE A 134 16.29 18.59 1.69
CA PHE A 134 15.29 17.60 2.10
C PHE A 134 15.54 16.96 3.48
N TYR A 135 16.70 17.23 4.09
CA TYR A 135 17.07 16.71 5.42
C TYR A 135 16.82 17.71 6.55
N ASP A 136 16.61 19.00 6.23
CA ASP A 136 16.25 19.99 7.23
C ASP A 136 14.74 19.96 7.49
N LEU A 137 14.39 19.44 8.66
CA LEU A 137 13.01 19.28 9.12
C LEU A 137 12.66 20.25 10.25
N ALA A 138 13.42 21.34 10.43
CA ALA A 138 13.25 22.27 11.55
C ALA A 138 11.85 22.91 11.58
N SER A 139 11.26 23.17 10.41
CA SER A 139 9.91 23.70 10.28
C SER A 139 8.84 22.62 10.45
N THR A 140 9.03 21.46 9.82
CA THR A 140 8.08 20.34 9.84
C THR A 140 8.71 19.07 9.25
N SER A 141 8.26 17.91 9.73
CA SER A 141 8.56 16.60 9.12
C SER A 141 7.55 16.20 8.02
N ASN A 142 6.62 17.10 7.67
CA ASN A 142 5.60 16.87 6.65
C ASN A 142 5.67 17.95 5.55
N GLY A 143 6.89 18.25 5.09
CA GLY A 143 7.09 19.06 3.89
C GLY A 143 6.47 18.39 2.67
N ARG A 144 5.84 19.16 1.79
CA ARG A 144 5.10 18.64 0.64
C ARG A 144 5.51 19.30 -0.65
N ALA A 145 5.25 18.63 -1.76
CA ALA A 145 5.32 19.25 -3.07
C ALA A 145 4.22 18.74 -4.00
N ILE A 146 3.87 19.55 -4.98
CA ILE A 146 3.06 19.15 -6.13
C ILE A 146 3.98 19.05 -7.33
N ILE A 147 4.27 17.81 -7.74
CA ILE A 147 5.01 17.51 -8.97
C ILE A 147 3.98 17.31 -10.09
N GLN A 148 4.13 18.01 -11.21
CA GLN A 148 3.27 17.79 -12.37
C GLN A 148 3.46 16.37 -12.91
N ARG A 149 2.38 15.68 -13.30
CA ARG A 149 2.50 14.30 -13.80
C ARG A 149 3.44 14.18 -15.01
N ARG A 150 3.43 15.17 -15.91
CA ARG A 150 4.33 15.23 -17.09
C ARG A 150 5.82 15.25 -16.72
N ASP A 151 6.12 15.64 -15.49
CA ASP A 151 7.46 15.81 -14.95
C ASP A 151 7.88 14.64 -14.05
N PHE A 152 7.00 13.64 -13.87
CA PHE A 152 7.27 12.40 -13.15
C PHE A 152 7.60 11.28 -14.14
N MET A 153 8.79 10.68 -14.03
CA MET A 153 9.40 9.84 -15.08
C MET A 153 8.51 8.74 -15.67
N HIS A 154 7.68 8.12 -14.83
CA HIS A 154 6.86 6.97 -15.18
C HIS A 154 5.36 7.21 -14.94
N ALA A 155 4.90 8.46 -14.93
CA ALA A 155 3.45 8.72 -14.86
C ALA A 155 2.78 8.36 -16.19
N SER A 156 1.68 7.62 -16.14
CA SER A 156 0.88 7.35 -17.34
C SER A 156 0.18 8.62 -17.85
N PRO A 157 -0.13 8.67 -19.16
CA PRO A 157 -0.96 9.74 -19.74
C PRO A 157 -2.45 9.61 -19.38
N PHE A 158 -2.85 8.49 -18.77
CA PHE A 158 -4.19 8.22 -18.26
C PHE A 158 -4.16 8.06 -16.74
N ILE A 159 -5.29 8.23 -16.07
CA ILE A 159 -5.44 8.05 -14.62
C ILE A 159 -6.43 6.95 -14.24
N ASP A 160 -7.01 6.31 -15.26
CA ASP A 160 -8.03 5.27 -15.12
C ASP A 160 -7.51 3.96 -15.70
N VAL A 161 -7.99 2.83 -15.17
CA VAL A 161 -7.75 1.50 -15.71
C VAL A 161 -9.05 0.72 -15.82
N GLU A 162 -9.19 -0.05 -16.90
CA GLU A 162 -10.40 -0.83 -17.18
C GLU A 162 -10.59 -2.01 -16.22
N LYS A 163 -9.49 -2.52 -15.65
CA LYS A 163 -9.50 -3.68 -14.76
C LYS A 163 -8.35 -3.63 -13.79
N VAL A 164 -8.62 -3.95 -12.53
CA VAL A 164 -7.62 -4.23 -11.49
C VAL A 164 -7.45 -5.74 -11.34
N ASP A 165 -6.19 -6.20 -11.26
CA ASP A 165 -5.83 -7.61 -11.09
C ASP A 165 -5.38 -7.93 -9.66
N ASN A 166 -4.78 -6.96 -8.96
CA ASN A 166 -4.29 -7.16 -7.59
C ASN A 166 -4.72 -6.02 -6.66
N LEU A 167 -5.08 -6.38 -5.43
CA LEU A 167 -5.16 -5.46 -4.29
C LEU A 167 -4.07 -5.86 -3.28
N ILE A 168 -3.12 -4.95 -3.05
CA ILE A 168 -1.96 -5.15 -2.18
C ILE A 168 -2.06 -4.20 -1.00
N LEU A 169 -2.16 -4.76 0.19
CA LEU A 169 -2.20 -4.03 1.45
C LEU A 169 -0.78 -3.94 2.02
N ILE A 170 -0.26 -2.74 2.16
CA ILE A 170 1.09 -2.52 2.69
C ILE A 170 1.01 -2.30 4.19
N THR A 171 1.75 -3.13 4.93
CA THR A 171 1.86 -3.04 6.39
C THR A 171 3.31 -2.97 6.82
N ARG A 172 3.52 -2.65 8.09
CA ARG A 172 4.81 -2.75 8.79
C ARG A 172 4.53 -3.50 10.08
N GLN A 173 4.81 -4.80 10.12
CA GLN A 173 4.51 -5.63 11.29
C GLN A 173 5.50 -6.80 11.39
N PRO A 174 6.36 -6.84 12.44
CA PRO A 174 7.40 -7.87 12.63
C PRO A 174 6.93 -9.33 12.64
N SER A 175 5.68 -9.58 13.02
CA SER A 175 5.05 -10.91 13.01
C SER A 175 4.46 -11.30 11.65
N MET A 176 4.45 -10.40 10.66
CA MET A 176 3.95 -10.69 9.31
C MET A 176 5.11 -11.06 8.36
N PRO A 177 4.90 -12.04 7.46
CA PRO A 177 5.85 -12.35 6.39
C PRO A 177 5.99 -11.16 5.43
N ALA A 178 7.08 -11.12 4.67
CA ALA A 178 7.32 -10.10 3.65
C ALA A 178 6.21 -10.04 2.59
N LEU A 179 5.66 -11.21 2.22
CA LEU A 179 4.48 -11.33 1.38
C LEU A 179 3.59 -12.46 1.87
N ALA A 180 2.29 -12.22 1.94
CA ALA A 180 1.28 -13.26 2.12
C ALA A 180 0.10 -13.05 1.17
N LYS A 181 -0.49 -14.16 0.72
CA LYS A 181 -1.75 -14.18 -0.03
C LYS A 181 -2.92 -14.17 0.96
N LEU A 182 -3.92 -13.35 0.64
CA LEU A 182 -5.15 -13.24 1.40
C LEU A 182 -6.32 -13.86 0.63
N ASN A 183 -7.30 -14.38 1.35
CA ASN A 183 -8.62 -14.59 0.80
C ASN A 183 -9.45 -13.29 0.88
N LEU A 184 -10.60 -13.28 0.18
CA LEU A 184 -11.53 -12.14 0.15
C LEU A 184 -11.87 -11.61 1.55
N ARG A 185 -12.21 -12.50 2.49
CA ARG A 185 -12.63 -12.10 3.84
C ARG A 185 -11.48 -11.47 4.61
N GLN A 186 -10.28 -12.04 4.50
CA GLN A 186 -9.06 -11.47 5.09
C GLN A 186 -8.73 -10.10 4.48
N ALA A 187 -8.83 -9.94 3.16
CA ALA A 187 -8.56 -8.67 2.49
C ALA A 187 -9.49 -7.56 2.99
N VAL A 188 -10.79 -7.84 3.09
CA VAL A 188 -11.76 -6.88 3.63
C VAL A 188 -11.50 -6.60 5.11
N ALA A 189 -11.22 -7.62 5.91
CA ALA A 189 -10.91 -7.44 7.33
C ALA A 189 -9.65 -6.57 7.53
N PHE A 190 -8.60 -6.75 6.73
CA PHE A 190 -7.41 -5.92 6.80
C PHE A 190 -7.62 -4.49 6.32
N MET A 191 -8.55 -4.25 5.38
CA MET A 191 -8.99 -2.90 5.03
C MET A 191 -9.75 -2.25 6.20
N VAL A 192 -10.70 -2.97 6.82
CA VAL A 192 -11.41 -2.49 8.02
C VAL A 192 -10.46 -2.13 9.15
N LEU A 193 -9.43 -2.96 9.38
CA LEU A 193 -8.41 -2.73 10.40
C LEU A 193 -7.50 -1.54 10.08
N GLY A 194 -7.09 -1.42 8.82
CA GLY A 194 -6.03 -0.53 8.35
C GLY A 194 -4.83 -0.45 9.29
N GLN A 195 -4.25 -1.61 9.56
CA GLN A 195 -3.28 -1.83 10.63
C GLN A 195 -1.84 -1.80 10.13
N ALA A 196 -1.00 -0.98 10.77
CA ALA A 196 0.45 -1.08 10.65
C ALA A 196 1.15 -0.48 11.89
N MET A 197 2.43 -0.81 12.11
CA MET A 197 3.24 -0.07 13.06
C MET A 197 3.50 1.34 12.55
N GLU A 198 3.33 2.31 13.45
CA GLU A 198 3.66 3.71 13.18
C GLU A 198 5.16 3.83 12.88
N SER A 199 5.47 4.50 11.78
CA SER A 199 6.86 4.77 11.40
C SER A 199 7.34 6.05 12.05
N SER A 200 8.66 6.19 12.20
CA SER A 200 9.27 7.44 12.66
C SER A 200 8.99 8.62 11.71
N ALA A 201 8.67 8.36 10.44
CA ALA A 201 8.30 9.38 9.45
C ALA A 201 6.79 9.73 9.46
N GLY A 202 5.98 9.00 10.24
CA GLY A 202 4.58 9.30 10.50
C GLY A 202 4.44 10.17 11.74
N ASP A 203 4.42 9.53 12.91
CA ASP A 203 4.46 10.18 14.23
C ASP A 203 5.65 9.63 15.04
N PRO A 204 6.76 10.38 15.15
CA PRO A 204 7.95 9.96 15.90
C PRO A 204 7.64 9.58 17.37
N THR A 205 6.62 10.18 17.99
CA THR A 205 6.27 9.92 19.40
C THR A 205 5.58 8.58 19.61
N ARG A 206 5.08 7.98 18.53
CA ARG A 206 4.36 6.70 18.52
C ARG A 206 5.08 5.62 17.74
N ALA A 207 6.28 5.88 17.24
CA ALA A 207 7.07 4.94 16.45
C ALA A 207 7.15 3.56 17.12
N GLY A 208 6.90 2.51 16.35
CA GLY A 208 6.88 1.12 16.83
C GLY A 208 5.60 0.70 17.54
N ARG A 209 4.63 1.60 17.76
CA ARG A 209 3.30 1.24 18.26
C ARG A 209 2.38 0.88 17.10
N LEU A 210 1.50 -0.08 17.35
CA LEU A 210 0.49 -0.46 16.41
C LEU A 210 -0.57 0.65 16.26
N ARG A 211 -0.85 1.04 15.02
CA ARG A 211 -1.90 1.99 14.66
C ARG A 211 -2.92 1.32 13.76
N THR A 212 -4.17 1.74 13.90
CA THR A 212 -5.29 1.40 13.02
C THR A 212 -5.89 2.67 12.45
N GLU A 213 -6.22 2.65 11.17
CA GLU A 213 -7.01 3.67 10.50
C GLU A 213 -8.01 2.95 9.61
N PHE A 214 -9.31 3.14 9.81
CA PHE A 214 -10.31 2.43 9.01
C PHE A 214 -10.06 2.67 7.51
N PHE A 215 -9.94 1.60 6.72
CA PHE A 215 -9.64 1.65 5.27
C PHE A 215 -8.32 2.33 4.89
N TYR A 216 -7.41 2.51 5.85
CA TYR A 216 -6.20 3.32 5.69
C TYR A 216 -6.50 4.78 5.30
N ASP A 217 -7.74 5.25 5.54
CA ASP A 217 -8.24 6.54 5.10
C ASP A 217 -9.04 7.23 6.23
N PRO A 218 -8.49 8.30 6.84
CA PRO A 218 -9.20 9.02 7.90
C PRO A 218 -10.38 9.86 7.37
N PHE A 219 -10.61 9.88 6.05
CA PHE A 219 -11.60 10.73 5.39
C PHE A 219 -12.83 9.95 4.89
N VAL A 220 -12.97 8.67 5.26
CA VAL A 220 -14.19 7.90 4.95
C VAL A 220 -15.42 8.58 5.55
N ALA A 221 -16.41 8.86 4.72
CA ALA A 221 -17.64 9.56 5.10
C ALA A 221 -18.76 8.60 5.50
N GLY A 222 -19.56 8.91 6.52
CA GLY A 222 -20.75 8.10 6.86
C GLY A 222 -20.44 6.79 7.60
N SER A 223 -21.27 5.76 7.41
CA SER A 223 -21.21 4.51 8.19
C SER A 223 -20.04 3.62 7.76
N GLN A 224 -19.15 3.31 8.71
CA GLN A 224 -18.02 2.39 8.50
C GLN A 224 -18.48 0.98 8.14
N ALA A 225 -19.52 0.45 8.82
CA ALA A 225 -20.05 -0.88 8.53
C ALA A 225 -20.62 -0.97 7.11
N GLU A 226 -21.38 0.04 6.68
CA GLU A 226 -21.94 0.10 5.33
C GLU A 226 -20.83 0.21 4.28
N HIS A 227 -19.84 1.07 4.50
CA HIS A 227 -18.68 1.21 3.61
C HIS A 227 -17.92 -0.12 3.44
N ALA A 228 -17.66 -0.84 4.54
CA ALA A 228 -17.02 -2.15 4.50
C ALA A 228 -17.87 -3.21 3.78
N ASN A 229 -19.19 -3.18 3.94
CA ASN A 229 -20.10 -4.11 3.27
C ASN A 229 -20.18 -3.85 1.76
N ILE A 230 -20.20 -2.58 1.34
CA ILE A 230 -20.14 -2.20 -0.08
C ILE A 230 -18.83 -2.70 -0.70
N PHE A 231 -17.70 -2.47 -0.01
CA PHE A 231 -16.41 -2.99 -0.45
C PHE A 231 -16.44 -4.51 -0.62
N TYR A 232 -16.95 -5.23 0.37
CA TYR A 232 -17.07 -6.69 0.32
C TYR A 232 -17.89 -7.19 -0.86
N GLU A 233 -19.06 -6.60 -1.12
CA GLU A 233 -19.90 -7.02 -2.25
C GLU A 233 -19.26 -6.68 -3.61
N ILE A 234 -18.55 -5.55 -3.73
CA ILE A 234 -17.75 -5.23 -4.93
C ILE A 234 -16.69 -6.30 -5.16
N LEU A 235 -15.84 -6.56 -4.16
CA LEU A 235 -14.74 -7.53 -4.29
C LEU A 235 -15.25 -8.97 -4.55
N LYS A 236 -16.36 -9.35 -3.94
CA LYS A 236 -17.03 -10.64 -4.18
C LYS A 236 -17.51 -10.80 -5.62
N GLY A 237 -17.88 -9.70 -6.29
CA GLY A 237 -18.21 -9.66 -7.71
C GLY A 237 -16.99 -9.75 -8.65
N LEU A 238 -15.77 -9.71 -8.12
CA LEU A 238 -14.51 -9.70 -8.87
C LEU A 238 -13.69 -10.98 -8.62
N PRO A 239 -14.10 -12.14 -9.17
CA PRO A 239 -13.51 -13.44 -8.83
C PRO A 239 -12.04 -13.59 -9.24
N ASN A 240 -11.56 -12.76 -10.18
CA ASN A 240 -10.18 -12.81 -10.67
C ASN A 240 -9.22 -11.90 -9.90
N LEU A 241 -9.75 -10.99 -9.06
CA LEU A 241 -8.94 -10.08 -8.28
C LEU A 241 -8.18 -10.84 -7.19
N GLN A 242 -6.87 -10.69 -7.16
CA GLN A 242 -6.01 -11.31 -6.16
C GLN A 242 -5.71 -10.35 -5.00
N TYR A 243 -5.55 -10.89 -3.80
CA TYR A 243 -5.35 -10.11 -2.58
C TYR A 243 -4.05 -10.49 -1.91
N TYR A 244 -3.27 -9.49 -1.52
CA TYR A 244 -1.98 -9.68 -0.86
C TYR A 244 -1.80 -8.72 0.29
N ILE A 245 -0.98 -9.13 1.25
CA ILE A 245 -0.39 -8.24 2.24
C ILE A 245 1.13 -8.24 2.05
N LEU A 246 1.70 -7.05 1.97
CA LEU A 246 3.12 -6.79 1.72
C LEU A 246 3.70 -6.08 2.94
N ASN A 247 4.61 -6.73 3.65
CA ASN A 247 5.31 -6.11 4.77
C ASN A 247 6.52 -5.34 4.24
N THR A 248 6.55 -4.02 4.43
CA THR A 248 7.67 -3.13 4.07
C THR A 248 8.47 -2.68 5.27
N GLY A 249 8.16 -3.24 6.45
CA GLY A 249 8.85 -2.95 7.69
C GLY A 249 10.00 -3.93 7.90
N ALA A 250 9.90 -4.70 8.96
CA ALA A 250 10.90 -5.68 9.34
C ALA A 250 10.20 -6.99 9.71
N ILE A 251 11.01 -8.01 9.94
CA ILE A 251 10.62 -9.31 10.45
C ILE A 251 11.37 -9.51 11.76
N ALA A 252 10.65 -10.01 12.76
CA ALA A 252 11.16 -10.16 14.11
C ALA A 252 11.62 -8.86 14.78
N GLN A 253 12.00 -8.98 16.04
CA GLN A 253 12.36 -7.89 16.92
C GLN A 253 13.63 -8.23 17.70
N GLY A 254 14.21 -7.24 18.37
CA GLY A 254 15.41 -7.42 19.19
C GLY A 254 16.60 -7.94 18.38
N ASN A 255 17.28 -8.97 18.89
CA ASN A 255 18.50 -9.50 18.29
C ASN A 255 18.26 -10.24 16.96
N SER A 256 17.03 -10.67 16.68
CA SER A 256 16.66 -11.36 15.45
C SER A 256 16.05 -10.44 14.40
N TYR A 257 16.04 -9.13 14.65
CA TYR A 257 15.45 -8.13 13.76
C TYR A 257 16.09 -8.18 12.36
N LEU A 258 15.25 -8.36 11.34
CA LEU A 258 15.63 -8.32 9.94
C LEU A 258 14.82 -7.25 9.19
N ASP A 259 15.49 -6.22 8.72
CA ASP A 259 14.87 -5.15 7.93
C ASP A 259 14.51 -5.62 6.51
N ILE A 260 13.29 -5.31 6.06
CA ILE A 260 12.86 -5.57 4.68
C ILE A 260 13.26 -4.37 3.84
N LYS A 261 14.44 -4.47 3.23
CA LYS A 261 14.96 -3.45 2.32
C LYS A 261 14.03 -3.25 1.12
N LEU A 262 14.06 -2.03 0.57
CA LEU A 262 13.30 -1.68 -0.64
C LEU A 262 13.58 -2.65 -1.80
N GLU A 263 14.84 -3.09 -1.98
CA GLU A 263 15.23 -4.08 -3.00
C GLU A 263 14.47 -5.40 -2.84
N HIS A 264 14.26 -5.88 -1.61
CA HIS A 264 13.48 -7.09 -1.35
C HIS A 264 12.01 -6.88 -1.72
N THR A 265 11.43 -5.74 -1.32
CA THR A 265 10.05 -5.36 -1.67
C THR A 265 9.86 -5.29 -3.18
N LEU A 266 10.77 -4.65 -3.91
CA LEU A 266 10.71 -4.56 -5.37
C LEU A 266 10.94 -5.92 -6.04
N GLY A 267 11.83 -6.76 -5.51
CA GLY A 267 12.04 -8.13 -5.99
C GLY A 267 10.82 -9.04 -5.82
N ILE A 268 10.08 -8.85 -4.72
CA ILE A 268 8.80 -9.51 -4.46
C ILE A 268 7.74 -9.05 -5.48
N LEU A 269 7.57 -7.73 -5.66
CA LEU A 269 6.59 -7.18 -6.61
C LEU A 269 6.91 -7.56 -8.06
N ASP A 270 8.19 -7.53 -8.45
CA ASP A 270 8.65 -8.00 -9.78
C ASP A 270 8.29 -9.47 -10.00
N SER A 271 8.51 -10.32 -9.00
CA SER A 271 8.17 -11.74 -9.09
C SER A 271 6.66 -11.96 -9.13
N LEU A 272 5.90 -11.22 -8.32
CA LEU A 272 4.43 -11.26 -8.30
C LEU A 272 3.83 -10.86 -9.66
N PHE A 273 4.22 -9.71 -10.21
CA PHE A 273 3.63 -9.18 -11.45
C PHE A 273 4.06 -9.93 -12.70
N ARG A 274 5.20 -10.64 -12.65
CA ARG A 274 5.62 -11.56 -13.71
C ARG A 274 4.96 -12.94 -13.61
N GLY A 275 4.11 -13.19 -12.60
CA GLY A 275 3.52 -14.50 -12.38
C GLY A 275 4.54 -15.57 -11.97
N GLY A 276 5.64 -15.16 -11.31
CA GLY A 276 6.68 -16.06 -10.83
C GLY A 276 6.37 -16.74 -9.50
N LEU A 277 5.23 -16.42 -8.87
CA LEU A 277 4.80 -16.98 -7.58
C LEU A 277 3.68 -18.01 -7.80
N GLU A 278 4.07 -19.22 -8.19
CA GLU A 278 3.13 -20.31 -8.49
C GLU A 278 2.85 -21.19 -7.27
N ASP A 279 3.89 -21.45 -6.47
CA ASP A 279 3.81 -22.29 -5.28
C ASP A 279 3.58 -21.44 -4.02
N TRP A 280 2.47 -21.72 -3.35
CA TRP A 280 2.06 -21.08 -2.11
C TRP A 280 1.94 -22.14 -1.01
N VAL A 281 2.54 -21.88 0.15
CA VAL A 281 2.58 -22.80 1.29
C VAL A 281 1.91 -22.19 2.51
N ASP A 282 1.26 -23.02 3.31
CA ASP A 282 0.64 -22.57 4.55
C ASP A 282 1.73 -22.21 5.58
N SER A 283 1.62 -21.01 6.15
CA SER A 283 2.49 -20.53 7.22
C SER A 283 1.79 -20.63 8.59
N PRO A 284 2.54 -20.88 9.68
CA PRO A 284 2.02 -20.77 11.04
C PRO A 284 1.38 -19.41 11.39
N THR A 285 1.62 -18.37 10.59
CA THR A 285 0.93 -17.08 10.71
C THR A 285 -0.55 -17.13 10.33
N GLY A 286 -1.04 -18.25 9.77
CA GLY A 286 -2.41 -18.41 9.26
C GLY A 286 -2.62 -17.83 7.85
N PHE A 287 -1.52 -17.60 7.12
CA PHE A 287 -1.53 -17.10 5.74
C PHE A 287 -0.84 -18.08 4.81
N GLN A 288 -1.09 -17.92 3.51
CA GLN A 288 -0.26 -18.57 2.49
C GLN A 288 0.89 -17.66 2.09
N VAL A 289 2.11 -18.17 2.10
CA VAL A 289 3.33 -17.43 1.72
C VAL A 289 3.95 -18.06 0.48
N PRO A 290 4.71 -17.31 -0.35
CA PRO A 290 5.37 -17.90 -1.50
C PRO A 290 6.43 -18.91 -1.03
N ALA A 291 6.53 -20.05 -1.71
CA ALA A 291 7.54 -21.06 -1.39
C ALA A 291 8.97 -20.55 -1.62
N ALA A 292 9.17 -19.72 -2.64
CA ALA A 292 10.44 -19.06 -2.93
C ALA A 292 10.24 -17.79 -3.75
N VAL A 293 11.10 -16.80 -3.52
CA VAL A 293 11.24 -15.61 -4.37
C VAL A 293 12.71 -15.46 -4.70
N ARG A 294 13.10 -15.60 -5.98
CA ARG A 294 14.52 -15.68 -6.38
C ARG A 294 15.41 -14.55 -5.83
N ALA A 295 14.85 -13.35 -5.68
CA ALA A 295 15.57 -12.16 -5.24
C ALA A 295 15.61 -11.99 -3.70
N VAL A 296 14.93 -12.83 -2.93
CA VAL A 296 14.74 -12.66 -1.48
C VAL A 296 14.93 -13.99 -0.75
N ASP A 297 15.71 -13.97 0.31
CA ASP A 297 15.95 -15.14 1.17
C ASP A 297 14.63 -15.68 1.75
N ASP A 298 14.50 -17.01 1.89
CA ASP A 298 13.26 -17.65 2.33
C ASP A 298 12.89 -17.25 3.77
N ILE A 299 13.87 -16.89 4.59
CA ILE A 299 13.65 -16.41 5.96
C ILE A 299 12.69 -15.22 6.04
N TYR A 300 12.61 -14.40 4.97
CA TYR A 300 11.70 -13.26 4.93
C TYR A 300 10.22 -13.63 4.81
N PHE A 301 9.90 -14.89 4.49
CA PHE A 301 8.52 -15.38 4.43
C PHE A 301 8.14 -16.20 5.67
N HIS A 302 9.10 -16.40 6.59
CA HIS A 302 8.98 -17.29 7.73
C HIS A 302 9.35 -16.57 9.05
N PRO A 303 8.57 -15.55 9.47
CA PRO A 303 8.81 -14.83 10.73
C PRO A 303 8.94 -15.76 11.93
N GLU A 304 8.17 -16.85 11.96
CA GLU A 304 8.16 -17.83 13.06
C GLU A 304 9.51 -18.48 13.32
N ARG A 305 10.44 -18.47 12.35
CA ARG A 305 11.78 -19.06 12.48
C ARG A 305 12.78 -18.15 13.21
N LEU A 306 12.45 -16.87 13.36
CA LEU A 306 13.32 -15.85 13.96
C LEU A 306 12.94 -15.49 15.40
N TRP A 307 11.77 -15.93 15.84
CA TRP A 307 11.27 -15.76 17.19
C TRP A 307 11.44 -17.08 17.95
N SER A 308 11.52 -17.03 19.28
CA SER A 308 11.27 -18.26 20.03
C SER A 308 9.79 -18.66 19.86
N SER A 309 9.49 -19.96 19.95
CA SER A 309 8.12 -20.46 19.75
C SER A 309 7.10 -19.79 20.68
N ILE A 310 7.50 -19.51 21.93
CA ILE A 310 6.65 -18.87 22.93
C ILE A 310 6.40 -17.40 22.57
N GLU A 311 7.46 -16.65 22.23
CA GLU A 311 7.31 -15.24 21.87
C GLU A 311 6.44 -15.06 20.61
N PHE A 312 6.58 -15.94 19.63
CA PHE A 312 5.77 -15.90 18.42
C PHE A 312 4.30 -16.20 18.71
N GLU A 313 4.02 -17.21 19.53
CA GLU A 313 2.64 -17.55 19.94
C GLU A 313 1.98 -16.41 20.71
N ASP A 314 2.69 -15.83 21.70
CA ASP A 314 2.21 -14.70 22.49
C ASP A 314 1.91 -13.47 21.61
N GLU A 315 2.81 -13.13 20.68
CA GLU A 315 2.63 -12.05 19.71
C GLU A 315 1.41 -12.30 18.82
N MET A 316 1.24 -13.52 18.31
CA MET A 316 0.09 -13.87 17.47
C MET A 316 -1.23 -13.80 18.25
N ILE A 317 -1.25 -14.18 19.53
CA ILE A 317 -2.42 -14.06 20.41
C ILE A 317 -2.77 -12.58 20.61
N GLU A 318 -1.80 -11.74 20.98
CA GLU A 318 -2.05 -10.32 21.25
C GLU A 318 -2.47 -9.55 19.99
N VAL A 319 -1.83 -9.81 18.85
CA VAL A 319 -2.23 -9.25 17.57
C VAL A 319 -3.64 -9.69 17.19
N THR A 320 -3.98 -10.97 17.37
CA THR A 320 -5.32 -11.48 17.03
C THR A 320 -6.39 -10.89 17.93
N LYS A 321 -6.12 -10.76 19.23
CA LYS A 321 -7.01 -10.11 20.20
C LYS A 321 -7.23 -8.64 19.85
N PHE A 322 -6.17 -7.93 19.47
CA PHE A 322 -6.27 -6.56 18.99
C PHE A 322 -7.16 -6.46 17.74
N ARG A 323 -6.93 -7.34 16.74
CA ARG A 323 -7.72 -7.40 15.51
C ARG A 323 -9.20 -7.67 15.77
N ARG A 324 -9.51 -8.62 16.66
CA ARG A 324 -10.89 -8.91 17.10
C ARG A 324 -11.55 -7.68 17.70
N SER A 325 -10.88 -7.03 18.66
CA SER A 325 -11.41 -5.83 19.32
C SER A 325 -11.65 -4.68 18.34
N ALA A 326 -10.75 -4.48 17.37
CA ALA A 326 -10.91 -3.44 16.35
C ALA A 326 -12.10 -3.71 15.41
N ILE A 327 -12.31 -4.97 15.00
CA ILE A 327 -13.47 -5.35 14.19
C ILE A 327 -14.78 -5.22 14.97
N GLU A 328 -14.81 -5.63 16.23
CA GLU A 328 -16.01 -5.54 17.09
C GLU A 328 -16.48 -4.09 17.28
N LYS A 329 -15.56 -3.11 17.29
CA LYS A 329 -15.90 -1.68 17.38
C LYS A 329 -16.71 -1.15 16.20
N ILE A 330 -16.65 -1.79 15.03
CA ILE A 330 -17.45 -1.41 13.86
C ILE A 330 -18.95 -1.72 14.08
N GLY A 331 -19.24 -2.69 14.94
CA GLY A 331 -20.58 -3.07 15.35
C GLY A 331 -21.25 -4.14 14.46
N ASP A 332 -22.47 -4.51 14.85
CA ASP A 332 -23.18 -5.68 14.31
C ASP A 332 -23.72 -5.51 12.89
N ALA A 333 -23.71 -4.29 12.36
CA ALA A 333 -24.07 -4.02 10.97
C ALA A 333 -23.00 -4.51 9.98
N LEU A 334 -21.78 -4.80 10.45
CA LEU A 334 -20.71 -5.37 9.62
C LEU A 334 -21.06 -6.80 9.21
N HIS A 335 -20.84 -7.13 7.94
CA HIS A 335 -21.16 -8.44 7.38
C HIS A 335 -20.55 -9.57 8.23
N PRO A 336 -21.32 -10.63 8.59
CA PRO A 336 -20.86 -11.70 9.49
C PRO A 336 -19.56 -12.37 9.05
N ASP A 337 -19.38 -12.58 7.74
CA ASP A 337 -18.16 -13.16 7.18
C ASP A 337 -16.91 -12.32 7.46
N ILE A 338 -17.04 -11.00 7.59
CA ILE A 338 -15.94 -10.08 7.95
C ILE A 338 -15.76 -10.08 9.47
N ARG A 339 -16.87 -9.96 10.21
CA ARG A 339 -16.87 -9.90 11.68
C ARG A 339 -16.26 -11.14 12.34
N ASN A 340 -16.34 -12.29 11.67
CA ASN A 340 -15.87 -13.57 12.21
C ASN A 340 -14.51 -14.02 11.66
N VAL A 341 -13.81 -13.21 10.84
CA VAL A 341 -12.55 -13.61 10.18
C VAL A 341 -11.48 -14.09 11.16
N PHE A 342 -11.36 -13.41 12.30
CA PHE A 342 -10.33 -13.71 13.29
C PHE A 342 -10.87 -14.50 14.49
N LYS A 343 -12.12 -15.01 14.48
CA LYS A 343 -12.72 -15.72 15.64
C LYS A 343 -12.29 -17.18 15.72
#